data_AF-A0A520DW22-F1
#
_entry.id   AF-A0A520DW22-F1
#
_cell.length_a   1.000
_cell.length_b   1.000
_cell.length_c   1.000
_cell.angle_alpha   90.00
_cell.angle_beta   90.00
_cell.angle_gamma   90.00
#
_symmetry.space_group_name_H-M   'P 1'
#
loop_
_entity.id
_entity.type
_entity.pdbx_description
1 polymer ?
#
loop_
_entity_poly.entity_id
_entity_poly.type
_entity_poly.pdbx_seq_one_letter_code
_entity_poly.pdbx_strand_id
1 'polypeptide(L)' 'MYLRQVWVYIKFYFNPKKQVLSSGNHEIVLSHRENQLLKLLYENRNTILDRKHALITLWGDDSFFNTRTMDV' A
#
# COMPACT_ATOMS: atom_id res chain seq x y z
N MET A 1 -9.92 5.99 -40.13
CA MET A 1 -8.69 6.35 -39.40
C MET A 1 -8.87 5.91 -37.96
N TYR A 2 -8.33 4.76 -37.56
CA TYR A 2 -8.53 4.20 -36.21
C TYR A 2 -7.54 4.88 -35.24
N LEU A 3 -8.06 5.46 -34.16
CA LEU A 3 -7.25 6.02 -33.08
C LEU A 3 -6.50 4.88 -32.37
N ARG A 4 -5.17 5.00 -32.31
CA ARG A 4 -4.29 4.03 -31.66
C ARG A 4 -4.39 4.26 -30.14
N GLN A 5 -4.91 3.28 -29.40
CA GLN A 5 -4.87 3.34 -27.93
C GLN A 5 -3.42 3.24 -27.45
N VAL A 6 -3.01 4.19 -26.61
CA VAL A 6 -1.71 4.19 -25.92
C VAL A 6 -1.97 3.79 -24.47
N TRP A 7 -1.32 2.73 -24.02
CA TRP A 7 -1.36 2.29 -22.62
C TRP A 7 -0.09 2.77 -21.93
N VAL A 8 -0.25 3.48 -20.81
CA VAL A 8 0.87 3.90 -19.95
C VAL A 8 0.85 3.04 -18.70
N TYR A 9 1.90 2.27 -18.47
CA TYR A 9 2.07 1.48 -17.25
C TYR A 9 2.81 2.32 -16.20
N ILE A 10 2.19 2.51 -15.04
CA ILE A 10 2.81 3.19 -13.90
C ILE A 10 3.65 2.16 -13.14
N LYS A 11 4.92 2.49 -12.87
CA LYS A 11 5.84 1.67 -12.08
C LYS A 11 6.16 2.36 -10.77
N PHE A 12 5.97 1.64 -9.66
CA PHE A 12 6.37 2.08 -8.34
C PHE A 12 7.54 1.22 -7.83
N TYR A 13 8.46 1.84 -7.10
CA TYR A 13 9.55 1.18 -6.39
C TYR A 13 9.33 1.36 -4.89
N PHE A 14 9.13 0.25 -4.18
CA PHE A 14 8.90 0.25 -2.76
C PHE A 14 10.15 -0.22 -2.01
N ASN A 15 10.69 0.62 -1.12
CA ASN A 15 11.81 0.29 -0.25
C ASN A 15 11.36 0.26 1.22
N PRO A 16 10.98 -0.91 1.76
CA PRO A 16 10.44 -1.02 3.11
C PRO A 16 11.45 -0.69 4.21
N LYS A 17 12.76 -0.82 3.94
CA LYS A 17 13.82 -0.48 4.90
C LYS A 17 13.97 1.03 5.06
N LYS A 18 13.76 1.77 3.97
CA LYS A 18 13.84 3.24 3.96
C LYS A 18 12.48 3.92 4.21
N GLN A 19 11.39 3.16 4.24
CA GLN A 19 10.01 3.69 4.27
C GLN A 19 9.75 4.64 3.10
N VAL A 20 10.23 4.29 1.91
CA VAL A 20 10.08 5.13 0.70
C VAL A 20 9.33 4.38 -0.38
N LEU A 21 8.36 5.07 -0.98
CA LEU A 21 7.73 4.67 -2.24
C LEU A 21 8.11 5.72 -3.30
N SER A 22 8.60 5.27 -4.45
CA SER A 22 8.99 6.17 -5.54
C SER A 22 8.40 5.77 -6.89
N SER A 23 8.20 6.77 -7.75
CA SER A 23 7.74 6.61 -9.14
C SER A 23 8.30 7.74 -9.99
N GLY A 24 9.15 7.39 -10.96
CA GLY A 24 9.89 8.37 -11.76
C GLY A 24 10.78 9.24 -10.86
N ASN A 25 10.56 10.57 -10.91
CA ASN A 25 11.31 11.54 -10.11
C ASN A 25 10.60 11.94 -8.80
N HIS A 26 9.50 11.27 -8.45
CA HIS A 26 8.76 11.53 -7.22
C HIS A 26 9.03 10.43 -6.20
N GLU A 27 9.33 10.85 -4.98
CA GLU A 27 9.45 9.96 -3.82
C GLU A 27 8.55 10.48 -2.71
N ILE A 28 7.96 9.55 -1.96
CA ILE A 28 7.24 9.86 -0.72
C ILE A 28 7.85 9.05 0.42
N VAL A 29 7.98 9.67 1.58
CA VAL A 29 8.30 8.98 2.83
C VAL A 29 6.99 8.53 3.45
N LEU A 30 6.86 7.23 3.67
CA LEU A 30 5.73 6.61 4.33
C LEU A 30 5.91 6.71 5.85
N SER A 31 4.82 6.85 6.57
CA SER A 31 4.81 6.56 8.00
C SER A 31 5.15 5.09 8.23
N HIS A 32 5.52 4.77 9.48
CA HIS A 32 5.79 3.39 9.86
C HIS A 32 4.60 2.45 9.57
N ARG A 33 3.36 2.93 9.80
CA ARG A 33 2.14 2.15 9.58
C ARG A 33 1.83 1.97 8.11
N GLU A 34 1.92 3.01 7.29
CA GLU A 34 1.74 2.90 5.84
C GLU A 34 2.77 1.94 5.23
N ASN A 35 4.04 2.02 5.67
CA ASN A 35 5.09 1.11 5.24
C ASN A 35 4.77 -0.36 5.57
N GLN A 36 4.29 -0.63 6.79
CA GLN A 36 3.89 -1.97 7.18
C GLN A 36 2.66 -2.47 6.40
N LEU A 37 1.65 -1.61 6.22
CA LEU A 37 0.43 -1.96 5.49
C LEU A 37 0.73 -2.23 4.01
N LEU A 38 1.51 -1.37 3.36
CA LEU A 38 1.90 -1.56 1.96
C LEU A 38 2.72 -2.84 1.78
N LYS A 39 3.60 -3.16 2.73
CA LYS A 39 4.35 -4.42 2.73
C LYS A 39 3.40 -5.62 2.84
N LEU A 40 2.46 -5.60 3.79
CA LEU A 40 1.49 -6.68 3.98
C LEU A 40 0.61 -6.90 2.74
N LEU A 41 0.14 -5.81 2.13
CA LEU A 41 -0.63 -5.85 0.88
C LEU A 41 0.19 -6.44 -0.27
N TYR A 42 1.47 -6.06 -0.40
CA TYR A 42 2.34 -6.56 -1.45
C TYR A 42 2.70 -8.05 -1.27
N GLU A 43 2.92 -8.48 -0.04
CA GLU A 43 3.14 -9.89 0.30
C GLU A 43 1.92 -10.76 -0.06
N ASN A 44 0.71 -10.20 0.10
CA ASN A 44 -0.56 -10.83 -0.26
C ASN A 44 -1.09 -10.40 -1.65
N ARG A 45 -0.21 -9.91 -2.54
CA ARG A 45 -0.64 -9.41 -3.86
C ARG A 45 -1.39 -10.48 -4.66
N ASN A 46 -2.38 -10.06 -5.43
CA ASN A 46 -3.28 -10.93 -6.21
C ASN A 46 -4.19 -11.83 -5.37
N THR A 47 -4.34 -11.55 -4.07
CA THR A 47 -5.30 -12.21 -3.20
C THR A 47 -6.13 -11.16 -2.45
N ILE A 48 -7.32 -11.55 -1.99
CA ILE A 48 -8.14 -10.68 -1.14
C ILE A 48 -7.59 -10.79 0.28
N LEU A 49 -7.00 -9.70 0.78
CA LEU A 49 -6.58 -9.59 2.17
C LEU A 49 -7.79 -9.16 3.01
N ASP A 50 -8.14 -9.98 4.01
CA ASP A 50 -9.18 -9.62 4.96
C ASP A 50 -8.75 -8.42 5.82
N ARG A 51 -9.65 -7.44 5.96
CA ARG A 51 -9.36 -6.21 6.69
C ARG A 51 -9.07 -6.46 8.17
N LYS A 52 -9.89 -7.30 8.81
CA LYS A 52 -9.73 -7.63 10.22
C LYS A 52 -8.40 -8.33 10.45
N HIS A 53 -7.99 -9.20 9.52
CA HIS A 53 -6.67 -9.82 9.56
C HIS A 53 -5.54 -8.77 9.51
N ALA A 54 -5.61 -7.78 8.62
CA ALA A 54 -4.63 -6.71 8.55
C ALA A 54 -4.58 -5.86 9.85
N LEU A 55 -5.75 -5.49 10.38
CA LEU A 55 -5.87 -4.73 11.62
C LEU A 55 -5.27 -5.49 12.82
N ILE A 56 -5.62 -6.75 13.01
CA ILE A 56 -5.05 -7.58 14.08
C ILE A 56 -3.54 -7.75 13.90
N THR A 57 -3.07 -7.99 12.67
CA THR A 57 -1.64 -8.21 12.40
C THR A 57 -0.79 -6.98 12.70
N LEU A 58 -1.29 -5.78 12.38
CA LEU A 58 -0.51 -4.56 12.48
C LEU A 58 -0.80 -3.77 13.77
N TRP A 59 -2.06 -3.67 14.20
CA TRP A 59 -2.48 -2.91 15.38
C TRP A 59 -2.77 -3.78 16.60
N GLY A 60 -2.96 -5.10 16.45
CA GLY A 60 -3.24 -6.02 17.56
C GLY A 60 -4.73 -6.21 17.88
N ASP A 61 -5.60 -5.35 17.36
CA ASP A 61 -7.06 -5.44 17.47
C ASP A 61 -7.76 -4.82 16.24
N ASP A 62 -9.08 -5.01 16.13
CA ASP A 62 -9.95 -4.43 15.12
C ASP A 62 -10.87 -3.33 15.68
N SER A 63 -10.41 -2.60 16.71
CA SER A 63 -11.19 -1.54 17.33
C SER A 63 -11.62 -0.46 16.32
N PHE A 64 -12.72 0.22 16.62
CA PHE A 64 -13.24 1.32 15.78
C PHE A 64 -12.18 2.40 15.53
N PHE A 65 -11.36 2.70 16.54
CA PHE A 65 -10.28 3.68 16.42
C PHE A 65 -9.23 3.23 15.40
N ASN A 66 -8.73 2.00 15.51
CA ASN A 66 -7.70 1.48 14.59
C ASN A 66 -8.23 1.31 13.17
N THR A 67 -9.49 0.92 13.01
CA THR A 67 -10.16 0.89 11.71
C THR A 67 -10.14 2.28 11.07
N ARG A 68 -10.49 3.32 11.84
CA ARG A 68 -10.49 4.70 11.32
C ARG A 68 -9.08 5.22 11.02
N THR A 69 -8.08 4.86 11.83
CA THR A 69 -6.68 5.24 11.61
C THR A 69 -6.09 4.60 10.35
N MET A 70 -6.49 3.38 10.00
CA MET A 70 -6.03 2.72 8.78
C MET A 70 -6.65 3.33 7.51
N ASP A 71 -7.88 3.85 7.60
CA ASP A 71 -8.62 4.44 6.47
C ASP A 71 -8.22 5.92 6.17
N VAL A 72 -7.45 6.56 7.04
CA VAL A 72 -7.08 7.99 7.00
C VAL A 72 -5.61 8.15 6.65
#